data_AF-A0A379T9D7-F1
#
_entry.id   AF-A0A379T9D7-F1
#
_cell.length_a   1.000
_cell.length_b   1.000
_cell.length_c   1.000
_cell.angle_alpha   90.00
_cell.angle_beta   90.00
_cell.angle_gamma   90.00
#
_symmetry.space_group_name_H-M   'P 1'
#
loop_
_entity.id
_entity.type
_entity.pdbx_description
1 polymer ?
#
loop_
_entity_poly.entity_id
_entity_poly.type
_entity_poly.pdbx_seq_one_letter_code
_entity_poly.pdbx_strand_id
1 'polypeptide(L)'
;MTDGAVTFGSLRRNYGLENFDYGPALGSATYRYGASDYITLESHGEGAKSLALAGAGALVRLGRFGVVNGALSESRMRGNPGEQRTWGYQYNTSAFSLATQHSRRTRGFGNLALYDQLPRVDDDNFPQASLSQRSDQYSLTFNMGTFGNVGAAWIGVRTFDAQKTELLNLSWSRNLWRSSSLYLAASRDQQQGEWTLAMSLQIPLGARDSAALSMEKTPDAGQTQRINYNHAMPTDGGFGWNLAWARQSQRHNYQQATLGWRNNNVELQGGVYGESDAFTGWGEAQGAVVLMDNHFFTANKINDAFALISTDGHADVPVNYENQPVGKTNVQGYLLIAGVSAYYPGALQY
;
A
#
# COMPACT_ATOMS: atom_id res chain seq x y z
N MET A 1 13.74 -18.92 14.54
CA MET A 1 13.13 -17.60 14.83
C MET A 1 11.65 -17.84 15.11
N THR A 2 11.09 -17.11 16.08
CA THR A 2 9.67 -17.15 16.44
C THR A 2 9.09 -15.75 16.32
N ASP A 3 7.91 -15.64 15.75
CA ASP A 3 7.11 -14.43 15.78
C ASP A 3 5.67 -14.78 16.12
N GLY A 4 4.97 -13.82 16.71
CA GLY A 4 3.58 -14.01 17.06
C GLY A 4 2.92 -12.68 17.39
N ALA A 5 1.61 -12.66 17.19
CA ALA A 5 0.77 -11.52 17.53
C ALA A 5 -0.52 -12.05 18.16
N VAL A 6 -0.96 -11.37 19.21
CA VAL A 6 -2.21 -11.67 19.88
C VAL A 6 -2.98 -10.37 20.03
N THR A 7 -4.23 -10.37 19.58
CA THR A 7 -5.12 -9.21 19.61
C THR A 7 -6.39 -9.60 20.34
N PHE A 8 -6.83 -8.76 21.26
CA PHE A 8 -8.12 -8.87 21.94
C PHE A 8 -8.79 -7.51 21.95
N GLY A 9 -10.09 -7.47 21.69
CA GLY A 9 -10.84 -6.23 21.69
C GLY A 9 -12.30 -6.42 21.36
N SER A 10 -13.01 -5.32 21.14
CA SER A 10 -14.36 -5.32 20.60
C SER A 10 -14.32 -4.85 19.15
N LEU A 11 -15.19 -5.42 18.31
CA LEU A 11 -15.26 -5.00 16.92
C LEU A 11 -15.78 -3.58 16.82
N ARG A 12 -15.03 -2.65 16.20
CA ARG A 12 -15.54 -1.30 15.95
C ARG A 12 -16.54 -1.33 14.80
N ARG A 13 -17.74 -0.81 15.04
CA ARG A 13 -18.80 -0.65 14.05
C ARG A 13 -18.89 0.79 13.55
N ASN A 14 -19.54 0.95 12.40
CA ASN A 14 -19.95 2.26 11.88
C ASN A 14 -18.82 3.30 11.92
N TYR A 15 -17.62 2.87 11.51
CA TYR A 15 -16.43 3.72 11.53
C TYR A 15 -16.66 4.96 10.67
N GLY A 16 -16.56 6.14 11.28
CA GLY A 16 -16.82 7.43 10.63
C GLY A 16 -18.29 7.86 10.56
N LEU A 17 -19.23 7.05 11.07
CA LEU A 17 -20.67 7.39 11.13
C LEU A 17 -21.14 7.60 12.58
N GLU A 18 -20.79 6.69 13.49
CA GLU A 18 -21.20 6.77 14.90
C GLU A 18 -20.00 6.66 15.85
N ASN A 19 -19.97 7.51 16.88
CA ASN A 19 -18.96 7.45 17.93
C ASN A 19 -19.27 6.29 18.90
N PHE A 20 -18.23 5.54 19.31
CA PHE A 20 -18.30 4.49 20.33
C PHE A 20 -19.30 3.33 20.09
N ASP A 21 -19.67 3.07 18.84
CA ASP A 21 -20.38 1.84 18.47
C ASP A 21 -19.40 0.65 18.37
N TYR A 22 -19.59 -0.33 19.26
CA TYR A 22 -18.78 -1.54 19.34
C TYR A 22 -19.68 -2.78 19.33
N GLY A 23 -19.30 -3.75 18.51
CA GLY A 23 -19.85 -5.10 18.48
C GLY A 23 -19.29 -5.98 19.60
N PRO A 24 -19.51 -7.31 19.52
CA PRO A 24 -19.08 -8.24 20.55
C PRO A 24 -17.55 -8.33 20.67
N ALA A 25 -17.10 -8.85 21.81
CA ALA A 25 -15.69 -9.17 22.02
C ALA A 25 -15.20 -10.20 20.99
N LEU A 26 -13.97 -9.97 20.55
CA LEU A 26 -13.24 -10.81 19.61
C LEU A 26 -11.78 -10.94 20.05
N GLY A 27 -11.14 -11.98 19.53
CA GLY A 27 -9.70 -12.15 19.64
C GLY A 27 -9.14 -12.90 18.45
N SER A 28 -7.89 -12.63 18.14
CA SER A 28 -7.13 -13.39 17.17
C SER A 28 -5.71 -13.63 17.69
N ALA A 29 -5.15 -14.77 17.32
CA ALA A 29 -3.79 -15.13 17.64
C ALA A 29 -3.13 -15.76 16.41
N THR A 30 -1.93 -15.33 16.10
CA THR A 30 -1.08 -15.93 15.07
C THR A 30 0.26 -16.25 15.70
N TYR A 31 0.77 -17.44 15.42
CA TYR A 31 2.08 -17.88 15.89
C TYR A 31 2.84 -18.58 14.76
N ARG A 32 4.06 -18.14 14.52
CA ARG A 32 4.97 -18.69 13.53
C ARG A 32 6.24 -19.20 14.18
N TYR A 33 6.64 -20.39 13.79
CA TYR A 33 7.82 -21.07 14.31
C TYR A 33 8.68 -21.62 13.16
N GLY A 34 9.89 -21.08 13.01
CA GLY A 34 10.91 -21.67 12.15
C GLY A 34 11.45 -22.95 12.77
N ALA A 35 10.89 -24.10 12.40
CA ALA A 35 11.27 -25.42 12.90
C ALA A 35 12.65 -25.87 12.38
N SER A 36 13.05 -25.40 11.19
CA SER A 36 14.39 -25.57 10.62
C SER A 36 14.71 -24.43 9.66
N ASP A 37 15.91 -24.43 9.06
CA ASP A 37 16.30 -23.45 8.02
C ASP A 37 15.47 -23.54 6.72
N TYR A 38 14.64 -24.59 6.60
CA TYR A 38 13.85 -24.89 5.43
C TYR A 38 12.36 -25.13 5.72
N ILE A 39 11.94 -25.17 6.98
CA ILE A 39 10.52 -25.34 7.35
C ILE A 39 10.13 -24.28 8.39
N THR A 40 9.09 -23.52 8.05
CA THR A 40 8.38 -22.63 8.98
C THR A 40 6.95 -23.13 9.14
N LEU A 41 6.51 -23.32 10.38
CA LEU A 41 5.14 -23.68 10.72
C LEU A 41 4.38 -22.42 11.13
N GLU A 42 3.12 -22.33 10.72
CA GLU A 42 2.20 -21.26 11.09
C GLU A 42 0.96 -21.87 11.75
N SER A 43 0.47 -21.20 12.79
CA SER A 43 -0.81 -21.49 13.42
C SER A 43 -1.57 -20.20 13.61
N HIS A 44 -2.88 -20.27 13.42
CA HIS A 44 -3.76 -19.12 13.49
C HIS A 44 -5.08 -19.51 14.14
N GLY A 45 -5.61 -18.63 14.97
CA GLY A 45 -6.90 -18.81 15.61
C GLY A 45 -7.65 -17.49 15.72
N GLU A 46 -8.96 -17.56 15.52
CA GLU A 46 -9.87 -16.43 15.76
C GLU A 46 -11.06 -16.88 16.60
N GLY A 47 -11.56 -15.99 17.45
CA GLY A 47 -12.69 -16.26 18.32
C GLY A 47 -13.58 -15.04 18.53
N ALA A 48 -14.89 -15.26 18.48
CA ALA A 48 -15.93 -14.33 18.92
C ALA A 48 -17.17 -15.13 19.40
N LYS A 49 -18.19 -14.45 19.94
CA LYS A 49 -19.39 -15.11 20.53
C LYS A 49 -20.01 -16.20 19.64
N SER A 50 -20.06 -15.99 18.33
CA SER A 50 -20.58 -16.98 17.36
C SER A 50 -19.60 -17.28 16.23
N LEU A 51 -18.30 -17.29 16.52
CA LEU A 51 -17.25 -17.64 15.58
C LEU A 51 -16.10 -18.33 16.32
N ALA A 52 -15.69 -19.48 15.80
CA ALA A 52 -14.42 -20.09 16.13
C ALA A 52 -13.73 -20.47 14.82
N LEU A 53 -12.46 -20.10 14.67
CA LEU A 53 -11.61 -20.48 13.54
C LEU A 53 -10.28 -20.98 14.09
N ALA A 54 -9.79 -22.07 13.52
CA ALA A 54 -8.45 -22.57 13.74
C ALA A 54 -7.83 -22.95 12.40
N GLY A 55 -6.56 -22.62 12.22
CA GLY A 55 -5.81 -22.96 11.03
C GLY A 55 -4.36 -23.25 11.31
N ALA A 56 -3.77 -24.06 10.44
CA ALA A 56 -2.37 -24.41 10.47
C ALA A 56 -1.81 -24.39 9.05
N GLY A 57 -0.56 -24.00 8.91
CA GLY A 57 0.14 -23.95 7.65
C GLY A 57 1.62 -24.22 7.80
N ALA A 58 2.27 -24.41 6.65
CA ALA A 58 3.70 -24.59 6.56
C ALA A 58 4.24 -23.87 5.32
N LEU A 59 5.45 -23.33 5.46
CA LEU A 59 6.26 -22.85 4.37
C LEU A 59 7.52 -23.72 4.32
N VAL A 60 7.77 -24.32 3.16
CA VAL A 60 8.90 -25.22 2.91
C VAL A 60 9.79 -24.62 1.84
N ARG A 61 11.02 -24.27 2.22
CA ARG A 61 12.06 -23.85 1.29
C ARG A 61 12.66 -25.09 0.62
N LEU A 62 12.49 -25.20 -0.69
CA LEU A 62 13.05 -26.28 -1.51
C LEU A 62 14.49 -25.96 -1.95
N GLY A 63 15.33 -25.57 -0.99
CA GLY A 63 16.72 -25.18 -1.24
C GLY A 63 16.83 -23.98 -2.20
N ARG A 64 17.36 -24.24 -3.41
CA ARG A 64 17.46 -23.25 -4.49
C ARG A 64 16.23 -23.21 -5.39
N PHE A 65 15.32 -24.19 -5.28
CA PHE A 65 14.13 -24.35 -6.13
C PHE A 65 12.92 -23.57 -5.64
N GLY A 66 13.08 -22.59 -4.75
CA GLY A 66 12.00 -21.71 -4.28
C GLY A 66 11.35 -22.16 -2.98
N VAL A 67 10.13 -21.70 -2.74
CA VAL A 67 9.36 -21.93 -1.51
C VAL A 67 7.96 -22.41 -1.89
N VAL A 68 7.51 -23.49 -1.27
CA VAL A 68 6.13 -23.96 -1.33
C VAL A 68 5.45 -23.59 -0.02
N ASN A 69 4.23 -23.11 -0.08
CA ASN A 69 3.39 -22.89 1.11
C ASN A 69 2.08 -23.66 1.00
N GLY A 70 1.56 -24.07 2.14
CA GLY A 70 0.26 -24.72 2.26
C GLY A 70 -0.36 -24.39 3.61
N ALA A 71 -1.67 -24.14 3.63
CA ALA A 71 -2.40 -23.93 4.87
C ALA A 71 -3.83 -24.46 4.75
N LEU A 72 -4.35 -24.89 5.90
CA LEU A 72 -5.70 -25.39 6.10
C LEU A 72 -6.30 -24.66 7.30
N SER A 73 -7.50 -24.12 7.12
CA SER A 73 -8.26 -23.49 8.20
C SER A 73 -9.68 -24.02 8.22
N GLU A 74 -10.17 -24.33 9.42
CA GLU A 74 -11.55 -24.69 9.68
C GLU A 74 -12.19 -23.61 10.53
N SER A 75 -13.47 -23.34 10.27
CA SER A 75 -14.24 -22.33 10.94
C SER A 75 -15.65 -22.82 11.22
N ARG A 76 -16.26 -22.32 12.29
CA ARG A 76 -17.67 -22.46 12.58
C ARG A 76 -18.23 -21.09 12.93
N MET A 77 -19.00 -20.51 12.02
CA MET A 77 -19.59 -19.18 12.18
C MET A 77 -21.12 -19.27 12.23
N ARG A 78 -21.72 -18.81 13.32
CA ARG A 78 -23.19 -18.82 13.54
C ARG A 78 -23.82 -20.21 13.28
N GLY A 79 -23.11 -21.28 13.65
CA GLY A 79 -23.54 -22.66 13.45
C GLY A 79 -23.15 -23.29 12.10
N ASN A 80 -22.68 -22.51 11.12
CA ASN A 80 -22.26 -23.03 9.83
C ASN A 80 -20.78 -23.44 9.84
N PRO A 81 -20.44 -24.71 9.59
CA PRO A 81 -19.05 -25.12 9.42
C PRO A 81 -18.53 -24.72 8.04
N GLY A 82 -17.25 -24.41 7.95
CA GLY A 82 -16.59 -24.25 6.67
C GLY A 82 -15.08 -24.28 6.75
N GLU A 83 -14.47 -24.53 5.61
CA GLU A 83 -13.06 -24.82 5.45
C GLU A 83 -12.45 -23.91 4.37
N GLN A 84 -11.19 -23.54 4.58
CA GLN A 84 -10.34 -22.87 3.60
C GLN A 84 -9.04 -23.67 3.42
N ARG A 85 -8.68 -23.93 2.18
CA ARG A 85 -7.38 -24.48 1.79
C ARG A 85 -6.64 -23.48 0.94
N THR A 86 -5.38 -23.24 1.24
CA THR A 86 -4.50 -22.43 0.42
C THR A 86 -3.21 -23.15 0.13
N TRP A 87 -2.69 -22.99 -1.07
CA TRP A 87 -1.36 -23.49 -1.41
C TRP A 87 -0.75 -22.62 -2.51
N GLY A 88 0.56 -22.60 -2.56
CA GLY A 88 1.29 -21.77 -3.50
C GLY A 88 2.72 -22.20 -3.66
N TYR A 89 3.37 -21.59 -4.64
CA TYR A 89 4.77 -21.79 -4.93
C TYR A 89 5.37 -20.49 -5.45
N GLN A 90 6.54 -20.15 -4.94
CA GLN A 90 7.28 -18.96 -5.33
C GLN A 90 8.72 -19.32 -5.63
N TYR A 91 9.21 -18.84 -6.76
CA TYR A 91 10.57 -19.00 -7.23
C TYR A 91 11.08 -17.67 -7.76
N ASN A 92 12.15 -17.14 -7.18
CA ASN A 92 12.75 -15.87 -7.59
C ASN A 92 14.23 -16.08 -7.92
N THR A 93 14.66 -15.58 -9.07
CA THR A 93 16.06 -15.51 -9.49
C THR A 93 16.36 -14.11 -10.01
N SER A 94 17.63 -13.85 -10.35
CA SER A 94 18.01 -12.61 -11.02
C SER A 94 17.43 -12.48 -12.43
N ALA A 95 17.13 -13.59 -13.11
CA ALA A 95 16.67 -13.62 -14.49
C ALA A 95 15.14 -13.73 -14.62
N PHE A 96 14.47 -14.43 -13.71
CA PHE A 96 13.02 -14.54 -13.70
C PHE A 96 12.45 -14.84 -12.32
N SER A 97 11.18 -14.49 -12.13
CA SER A 97 10.37 -14.88 -10.99
C SER A 97 9.07 -15.53 -11.44
N LEU A 98 8.66 -16.56 -10.71
CA LEU A 98 7.40 -17.26 -10.84
C LEU A 98 6.73 -17.27 -9.47
N ALA A 99 5.45 -16.91 -9.40
CA ALA A 99 4.65 -17.13 -8.21
C ALA A 99 3.27 -17.67 -8.60
N THR A 100 2.76 -18.56 -7.78
CA THR A 100 1.40 -19.09 -7.91
C THR A 100 0.77 -19.19 -6.54
N GLN A 101 -0.51 -18.85 -6.44
CA GLN A 101 -1.27 -18.91 -5.20
C GLN A 101 -2.70 -19.35 -5.49
N HIS A 102 -3.18 -20.29 -4.71
CA HIS A 102 -4.49 -20.89 -4.83
C HIS A 102 -5.20 -20.82 -3.49
N SER A 103 -6.49 -20.52 -3.53
CA SER A 103 -7.39 -20.57 -2.38
C SER A 103 -8.68 -21.26 -2.79
N ARG A 104 -9.15 -22.17 -1.96
CA ARG A 104 -10.46 -22.82 -2.08
C ARG A 104 -11.18 -22.68 -0.76
N ARG A 105 -12.44 -22.28 -0.82
CA ARG A 105 -13.30 -22.11 0.36
C ARG A 105 -14.62 -22.82 0.14
N THR A 106 -15.16 -23.37 1.23
CA THR A 106 -16.55 -23.83 1.28
C THR A 106 -17.48 -22.66 1.61
N ARG A 107 -18.76 -22.75 1.24
CA ARG A 107 -19.74 -21.67 1.43
C ARG A 107 -19.92 -21.27 2.90
N GLY A 108 -19.78 -22.21 3.83
CA GLY A 108 -19.90 -21.95 5.27
C GLY A 108 -18.64 -21.38 5.94
N PHE A 109 -17.56 -21.12 5.20
CA PHE A 109 -16.33 -20.59 5.80
C PHE A 109 -16.53 -19.14 6.26
N GLY A 110 -16.18 -18.87 7.51
CA GLY A 110 -16.32 -17.56 8.13
C GLY A 110 -15.08 -17.17 8.94
N ASN A 111 -14.72 -15.90 8.91
CA ASN A 111 -13.65 -15.32 9.73
C ASN A 111 -14.13 -14.01 10.37
N LEU A 112 -13.29 -13.37 11.18
CA LEU A 112 -13.65 -12.13 11.88
C LEU A 112 -14.03 -10.99 10.93
N ALA A 113 -13.46 -10.95 9.72
CA ALA A 113 -13.80 -9.95 8.71
C ALA A 113 -15.25 -10.06 8.20
N LEU A 114 -15.84 -11.26 8.23
CA LEU A 114 -17.24 -11.52 7.87
C LEU A 114 -18.20 -11.45 9.06
N TYR A 115 -17.67 -11.41 10.28
CA TYR A 115 -18.45 -11.64 11.50
C TYR A 115 -19.57 -10.62 11.72
N ASP A 116 -19.38 -9.39 11.24
CA ASP A 116 -20.29 -8.27 11.49
C ASP A 116 -20.86 -7.64 10.23
N GLN A 117 -20.59 -8.27 9.09
CA GLN A 117 -21.34 -7.97 7.89
C GLN A 117 -22.79 -8.40 8.15
N LEU A 118 -23.73 -7.48 7.91
CA LEU A 118 -25.16 -7.78 7.95
C LEU A 118 -25.37 -9.01 7.06
N PRO A 119 -26.02 -10.07 7.57
CA PRO A 119 -26.33 -11.23 6.75
C PRO A 119 -27.35 -10.77 5.70
N ARG A 120 -26.87 -10.28 4.55
CA ARG A 120 -27.61 -10.47 3.30
C ARG A 120 -27.59 -11.95 3.09
N VAL A 121 -28.75 -12.56 3.02
CA VAL A 121 -28.86 -14.00 2.93
C VAL A 121 -29.36 -14.32 1.53
N ASP A 122 -28.77 -15.31 0.88
CA ASP A 122 -29.27 -15.83 -0.40
C ASP A 122 -30.56 -16.64 -0.19
N ASP A 123 -31.23 -17.03 -1.28
CA ASP A 123 -32.48 -17.80 -1.25
C ASP A 123 -32.38 -19.12 -0.44
N ASP A 124 -31.16 -19.68 -0.34
CA ASP A 124 -30.82 -20.88 0.45
C ASP A 124 -30.51 -20.60 1.94
N ASN A 125 -30.78 -19.39 2.44
CA ASN A 125 -30.50 -18.95 3.80
C ASN A 125 -28.99 -18.90 4.20
N PHE A 126 -28.07 -18.71 3.23
CA PHE A 126 -26.63 -18.51 3.47
C PHE A 126 -26.18 -17.04 3.37
N PRO A 127 -25.25 -16.56 4.23
CA PRO A 127 -24.75 -15.18 4.15
C PRO A 127 -24.00 -14.91 2.82
N GLN A 128 -24.54 -13.98 2.02
CA GLN A 128 -24.04 -13.40 0.76
C GLN A 128 -22.76 -12.58 0.92
N ALA A 129 -22.34 -12.31 2.17
CA ALA A 129 -21.02 -11.77 2.49
C ALA A 129 -19.96 -12.85 2.21
N SER A 130 -19.78 -13.23 0.95
CA SER A 130 -19.01 -14.41 0.61
C SER A 130 -17.62 -14.00 0.13
N LEU A 131 -16.62 -14.41 0.90
CA LEU A 131 -15.26 -14.54 0.38
C LEU A 131 -15.30 -15.40 -0.89
N SER A 132 -14.38 -15.17 -1.82
CA SER A 132 -14.32 -15.96 -3.06
C SER A 132 -14.23 -17.45 -2.77
N GLN A 133 -15.08 -18.23 -3.43
CA GLN A 133 -15.08 -19.70 -3.41
C GLN A 133 -13.74 -20.23 -3.90
N ARG A 134 -13.25 -19.65 -4.99
CA ARG A 134 -11.99 -20.03 -5.64
C ARG A 134 -11.24 -18.77 -6.04
N SER A 135 -9.97 -18.71 -5.67
CA SER A 135 -9.04 -17.72 -6.19
C SER A 135 -7.78 -18.44 -6.66
N ASP A 136 -7.33 -18.13 -7.86
CA ASP A 136 -6.11 -18.62 -8.45
C ASP A 136 -5.34 -17.43 -9.02
N GLN A 137 -4.06 -17.40 -8.74
CA GLN A 137 -3.16 -16.33 -9.19
C GLN A 137 -1.91 -16.99 -9.73
N TYR A 138 -1.50 -16.60 -10.93
CA TYR A 138 -0.23 -16.96 -11.54
C TYR A 138 0.48 -15.69 -11.96
N SER A 139 1.75 -15.53 -11.62
CA SER A 139 2.56 -14.40 -12.06
C SER A 139 3.94 -14.87 -12.51
N LEU A 140 4.37 -14.34 -13.65
CA LEU A 140 5.67 -14.58 -14.26
C LEU A 140 6.31 -13.23 -14.56
N THR A 141 7.60 -13.08 -14.26
CA THR A 141 8.37 -11.90 -14.65
C THR A 141 9.74 -12.34 -15.13
N PHE A 142 10.20 -11.77 -16.23
CA PHE A 142 11.51 -12.01 -16.82
C PHE A 142 12.29 -10.69 -16.82
N ASN A 143 13.49 -10.73 -16.26
CA ASN A 143 14.48 -9.66 -16.37
C ASN A 143 15.38 -9.96 -17.57
N MET A 144 15.32 -9.12 -18.59
CA MET A 144 16.07 -9.25 -19.83
C MET A 144 17.24 -8.24 -19.89
N GLY A 145 17.74 -7.80 -18.73
CA GLY A 145 18.82 -6.82 -18.63
C GLY A 145 18.50 -5.52 -19.36
N THR A 146 19.24 -5.23 -20.43
CA THR A 146 19.11 -4.00 -21.22
C THR A 146 17.79 -3.87 -21.98
N PHE A 147 17.09 -4.97 -22.23
CA PHE A 147 15.76 -4.98 -22.87
C PHE A 147 14.62 -4.73 -21.87
N GLY A 148 14.94 -4.62 -20.58
CA GLY A 148 13.96 -4.35 -19.53
C GLY A 148 13.35 -5.61 -18.92
N ASN A 149 12.20 -5.45 -18.28
CA ASN A 149 11.47 -6.52 -17.59
C ASN A 149 10.12 -6.74 -18.26
N VAL A 150 9.76 -7.99 -18.56
CA VAL A 150 8.42 -8.37 -19.03
C VAL A 150 7.72 -9.13 -17.92
N GLY A 151 6.49 -8.75 -17.60
CA GLY A 151 5.64 -9.42 -16.63
C GLY A 151 4.33 -9.89 -17.25
N ALA A 152 3.82 -11.00 -16.75
CA ALA A 152 2.46 -11.46 -17.01
C ALA A 152 1.87 -11.99 -15.71
N ALA A 153 0.64 -11.61 -15.39
CA ALA A 153 -0.09 -12.13 -14.25
C ALA A 153 -1.52 -12.46 -14.65
N TRP A 154 -2.01 -13.63 -14.26
CA TRP A 154 -3.39 -14.03 -14.41
C TRP A 154 -4.02 -14.20 -13.04
N ILE A 155 -5.20 -13.61 -12.85
CA ILE A 155 -5.97 -13.70 -11.61
C ILE A 155 -7.37 -14.19 -11.97
N GLY A 156 -7.72 -15.37 -11.48
CA GLY A 156 -9.05 -15.95 -11.59
C GLY A 156 -9.73 -15.96 -10.23
N VAL A 157 -10.91 -15.36 -10.14
CA VAL A 157 -11.76 -15.38 -8.94
C VAL A 157 -13.13 -15.93 -9.33
N ARG A 158 -13.66 -16.83 -8.50
CA ARG A 158 -15.03 -17.32 -8.60
C ARG A 158 -15.71 -17.20 -7.25
N THR A 159 -16.90 -16.64 -7.24
CA THR A 159 -17.78 -16.47 -6.07
C THR A 159 -18.80 -17.61 -6.00
N PHE A 160 -19.54 -17.69 -4.88
CA PHE A 160 -20.49 -18.78 -4.64
C PHE A 160 -21.80 -18.68 -5.42
N ASP A 161 -22.11 -17.50 -5.98
CA ASP A 161 -23.20 -17.23 -6.93
C ASP A 161 -22.76 -17.50 -8.39
N ALA A 162 -21.65 -18.22 -8.57
CA ALA A 162 -21.06 -18.58 -9.85
C ALA A 162 -20.60 -17.39 -10.72
N GLN A 163 -20.53 -16.17 -10.19
CA GLN A 163 -19.81 -15.10 -10.88
C GLN A 163 -18.32 -15.44 -10.95
N LYS A 164 -17.75 -15.12 -12.10
CA LYS A 164 -16.36 -15.41 -12.42
C LYS A 164 -15.72 -14.11 -12.88
N THR A 165 -14.51 -13.83 -12.42
CA THR A 165 -13.71 -12.70 -12.88
C THR A 165 -12.33 -13.23 -13.21
N GLU A 166 -11.87 -12.99 -14.44
CA GLU A 166 -10.57 -13.46 -14.92
C GLU A 166 -9.83 -12.30 -15.54
N LEU A 167 -8.76 -11.88 -14.89
CA LEU A 167 -7.94 -10.75 -15.32
C LEU A 167 -6.60 -11.26 -15.81
N LEU A 168 -6.26 -10.94 -17.06
CA LEU A 168 -4.92 -11.10 -17.59
C LEU A 168 -4.22 -9.74 -17.60
N ASN A 169 -3.14 -9.61 -16.84
CA ASN A 169 -2.29 -8.44 -16.79
C ASN A 169 -0.96 -8.75 -17.49
N LEU A 170 -0.53 -7.85 -18.35
CA LEU A 170 0.76 -7.88 -19.03
C LEU A 170 1.45 -6.57 -18.73
N SER A 171 2.76 -6.61 -18.48
CA SER A 171 3.57 -5.43 -18.25
C SER A 171 4.92 -5.54 -18.92
N TRP A 172 5.46 -4.40 -19.31
CA TRP A 172 6.83 -4.27 -19.75
C TRP A 172 7.40 -2.96 -19.25
N SER A 173 8.63 -3.00 -18.73
CA SER A 173 9.30 -1.80 -18.23
C SER A 173 10.75 -1.80 -18.67
N ARG A 174 11.28 -0.63 -19.00
CA ARG A 174 12.68 -0.49 -19.43
C ARG A 174 13.25 0.84 -19.01
N ASN A 175 14.47 0.80 -18.48
CA ASN A 175 15.30 1.99 -18.31
C ASN A 175 15.88 2.42 -19.65
N LEU A 176 15.72 3.69 -19.97
CA LEU A 176 16.16 4.35 -21.19
C LEU A 176 17.39 5.25 -20.88
N TRP A 177 17.61 6.29 -21.67
CA TRP A 177 18.72 7.23 -21.48
C TRP A 177 18.52 8.11 -20.23
N ARG A 178 19.62 8.58 -19.63
CA ARG A 178 19.63 9.58 -18.55
C ARG A 178 18.68 9.24 -17.38
N SER A 179 18.62 7.97 -16.99
CA SER A 179 17.73 7.47 -15.92
C SER A 179 16.22 7.65 -16.21
N SER A 180 15.84 7.86 -17.48
CA SER A 180 14.43 7.84 -17.89
C SER A 180 13.91 6.40 -17.88
N SER A 181 12.62 6.21 -17.66
CA SER A 181 12.01 4.87 -17.64
C SER A 181 10.69 4.85 -18.41
N LEU A 182 10.51 3.84 -19.24
CA LEU A 182 9.26 3.58 -19.95
C LEU A 182 8.56 2.36 -19.33
N TYR A 183 7.27 2.49 -19.11
CA TYR A 183 6.38 1.46 -18.60
C TYR A 183 5.20 1.29 -19.57
N LEU A 184 4.89 0.04 -19.90
CA LEU A 184 3.72 -0.38 -20.65
C LEU A 184 2.97 -1.41 -19.82
N ALA A 185 1.65 -1.29 -19.76
CA ALA A 185 0.78 -2.28 -19.17
C ALA A 185 -0.47 -2.48 -20.01
N ALA A 186 -0.97 -3.72 -20.00
CA ALA A 186 -2.23 -4.08 -20.60
C ALA A 186 -2.97 -5.02 -19.63
N SER A 187 -4.24 -4.75 -19.38
CA SER A 187 -5.11 -5.60 -18.58
C SER A 187 -6.33 -5.99 -19.39
N ARG A 188 -6.72 -7.26 -19.35
CA ARG A 188 -7.92 -7.76 -20.00
C ARG A 188 -8.81 -8.45 -19.00
N ASP A 189 -10.05 -8.00 -18.90
CA ASP A 189 -11.11 -8.81 -18.31
C ASP A 189 -11.59 -9.82 -19.35
N GLN A 190 -11.40 -11.11 -19.09
CA GLN A 190 -11.82 -12.17 -20.02
C GLN A 190 -13.35 -12.31 -20.11
N GLN A 191 -14.10 -11.85 -19.11
CA GLN A 191 -15.56 -11.90 -19.15
C GLN A 191 -16.15 -10.81 -20.05
N GLN A 192 -15.61 -9.59 -19.95
CA GLN A 192 -16.06 -8.46 -20.77
C GLN A 192 -15.38 -8.46 -22.15
N GLY A 193 -14.21 -9.08 -22.26
CA GLY A 193 -13.43 -9.17 -23.50
C GLY A 193 -12.63 -7.91 -23.82
N GLU A 194 -12.72 -6.88 -22.97
CA GLU A 194 -12.17 -5.55 -23.20
C GLU A 194 -10.76 -5.39 -22.63
N TRP A 195 -9.97 -4.52 -23.26
CA TRP A 195 -8.61 -4.22 -22.85
C TRP A 195 -8.51 -2.82 -22.25
N THR A 196 -7.86 -2.75 -21.09
CA THR A 196 -7.30 -1.52 -20.54
C THR A 196 -5.82 -1.47 -20.89
N LEU A 197 -5.35 -0.36 -21.46
CA LEU A 197 -3.96 -0.16 -21.85
C LEU A 197 -3.41 1.07 -21.13
N ALA A 198 -2.17 0.98 -20.64
CA ALA A 198 -1.48 2.09 -20.01
C ALA A 198 -0.02 2.17 -20.50
N MET A 199 0.45 3.38 -20.71
CA MET A 199 1.83 3.72 -21.00
C MET A 199 2.25 4.88 -20.12
N SER A 200 3.45 4.84 -19.57
CA SER A 200 4.04 5.94 -18.82
C SER A 200 5.53 6.05 -19.13
N LEU A 201 5.97 7.25 -19.51
CA LEU A 201 7.36 7.62 -19.71
C LEU A 201 7.73 8.66 -18.66
N GLN A 202 8.64 8.31 -17.77
CA GLN A 202 9.18 9.21 -16.75
C GLN A 202 10.57 9.70 -17.18
N ILE A 203 10.77 11.02 -17.13
CA ILE A 203 12.01 11.68 -17.56
C ILE A 203 12.48 12.59 -16.41
N PRO A 204 13.55 12.24 -15.68
CA PRO A 204 14.20 13.19 -14.79
C PRO A 204 14.90 14.28 -15.60
N LEU A 205 14.65 15.54 -15.26
CA LEU A 205 15.23 16.73 -15.93
C LEU A 205 16.37 17.35 -15.11
N GLY A 206 16.57 16.91 -13.87
CA GLY A 206 17.62 17.36 -12.97
C GLY A 206 17.52 16.69 -11.61
N ALA A 207 18.10 17.31 -10.59
CA ALA A 207 18.03 16.79 -9.21
C ALA A 207 16.65 16.97 -8.57
N ARG A 208 15.88 17.97 -9.01
CA ARG A 208 14.57 18.33 -8.43
C ARG A 208 13.44 18.28 -9.45
N ASP A 209 13.76 18.30 -10.73
CA ASP A 209 12.77 18.40 -11.81
C ASP A 209 12.54 17.07 -12.50
N SER A 210 11.28 16.76 -12.78
CA SER A 210 10.89 15.59 -13.57
C SER A 210 9.65 15.88 -14.41
N ALA A 211 9.57 15.22 -15.56
CA ALA A 211 8.40 15.23 -16.42
C ALA A 211 7.91 13.80 -16.63
N ALA A 212 6.59 13.62 -16.71
CA ALA A 212 5.97 12.34 -17.02
C ALA A 212 4.98 12.50 -18.17
N LEU A 213 5.06 11.61 -19.15
CA LEU A 213 4.08 11.48 -20.23
C LEU A 213 3.36 10.15 -20.05
N SER A 214 2.05 10.18 -19.95
CA SER A 214 1.25 8.97 -19.78
C SER A 214 0.09 8.93 -20.75
N MET A 215 -0.27 7.74 -21.18
CA MET A 215 -1.44 7.48 -22.00
C MET A 215 -2.15 6.26 -21.43
N GLU A 216 -3.45 6.41 -21.21
CA GLU A 216 -4.31 5.35 -20.73
C GLU A 216 -5.49 5.21 -21.69
N LYS A 217 -5.93 3.97 -21.91
CA LYS A 217 -7.17 3.66 -22.60
C LYS A 217 -7.94 2.67 -21.75
N THR A 218 -9.09 3.07 -21.26
CA THR A 218 -10.04 2.20 -20.56
C THR A 218 -11.31 2.05 -21.40
N PRO A 219 -12.07 0.96 -21.24
CA PRO A 219 -13.35 0.82 -21.93
C PRO A 219 -14.37 1.88 -21.52
N ASP A 220 -14.42 2.22 -20.23
CA ASP A 220 -15.44 3.12 -19.65
C ASP A 220 -15.16 4.62 -19.81
N ALA A 221 -13.89 5.02 -19.87
CA ALA A 221 -13.49 6.44 -19.93
C ALA A 221 -12.75 6.83 -21.22
N GLY A 222 -12.61 5.88 -22.15
CA GLY A 222 -11.94 6.08 -23.41
C GLY A 222 -10.44 6.33 -23.23
N GLN A 223 -9.87 7.21 -24.04
CA GLN A 223 -8.45 7.52 -24.06
C GLN A 223 -8.14 8.79 -23.27
N THR A 224 -7.16 8.70 -22.38
CA THR A 224 -6.60 9.82 -21.62
C THR A 224 -5.12 9.95 -21.93
N GLN A 225 -4.66 11.15 -22.28
CA GLN A 225 -3.24 11.47 -22.47
C GLN A 225 -2.86 12.56 -21.48
N ARG A 226 -1.89 12.31 -20.61
CA ARG A 226 -1.52 13.22 -19.54
C ARG A 226 -0.03 13.56 -19.58
N ILE A 227 0.25 14.84 -19.39
CA ILE A 227 1.58 15.40 -19.20
C ILE A 227 1.63 15.91 -17.76
N ASN A 228 2.66 15.52 -17.01
CA ASN A 228 2.94 16.04 -15.69
C ASN A 228 4.33 16.64 -15.65
N TYR A 229 4.48 17.74 -14.94
CA TYR A 229 5.76 18.34 -14.59
C TYR A 229 5.81 18.55 -13.09
N ASN A 230 6.89 18.09 -12.46
CA ASN A 230 7.05 18.10 -11.02
C ASN A 230 8.40 18.70 -10.65
N HIS A 231 8.37 19.71 -9.79
CA HIS A 231 9.52 20.21 -9.07
C HIS A 231 9.42 19.76 -7.61
N ALA A 232 10.31 18.85 -7.22
CA ALA A 232 10.37 18.30 -5.88
C ALA A 232 10.78 19.37 -4.87
N MET A 233 10.05 19.42 -3.76
CA MET A 233 10.39 20.28 -2.64
C MET A 233 11.73 19.87 -2.02
N PRO A 234 12.63 20.82 -1.72
CA PRO A 234 13.90 20.52 -1.07
C PRO A 234 13.73 19.94 0.34
N THR A 235 14.65 19.07 0.76
CA THR A 235 14.63 18.43 2.09
C THR A 235 14.87 19.42 3.22
N ASP A 236 15.66 20.47 2.98
CA ASP A 236 15.96 21.57 3.89
C ASP A 236 14.89 22.68 3.91
N GLY A 237 13.76 22.45 3.23
CA GLY A 237 12.67 23.41 3.09
C GLY A 237 12.76 24.25 1.81
N GLY A 238 11.64 24.87 1.45
CA GLY A 238 11.48 25.62 0.21
C GLY A 238 10.19 25.28 -0.50
N PHE A 239 10.15 25.61 -1.79
CA PHE A 239 8.97 25.40 -2.62
C PHE A 239 9.04 24.10 -3.41
N GLY A 240 7.88 23.48 -3.60
CA GLY A 240 7.67 22.43 -4.58
C GLY A 240 6.39 22.72 -5.36
N TRP A 241 6.30 22.23 -6.59
CA TRP A 241 5.07 22.37 -7.37
C TRP A 241 4.88 21.20 -8.33
N ASN A 242 3.62 20.94 -8.63
CA ASN A 242 3.20 19.90 -9.55
C ASN A 242 2.16 20.47 -10.51
N LEU A 243 2.39 20.30 -11.80
CA LEU A 243 1.48 20.71 -12.86
C LEU A 243 1.10 19.49 -13.67
N ALA A 244 -0.19 19.30 -13.92
CA ALA A 244 -0.68 18.24 -14.78
C ALA A 244 -1.73 18.77 -15.75
N TRP A 245 -1.67 18.29 -16.99
CA TRP A 245 -2.68 18.51 -18.00
C TRP A 245 -3.00 17.17 -18.67
N ALA A 246 -4.27 16.85 -18.79
CA ALA A 246 -4.73 15.64 -19.45
C ALA A 246 -5.82 15.93 -20.49
N ARG A 247 -5.62 15.42 -21.70
CA ARG A 247 -6.64 15.36 -22.73
C ARG A 247 -7.43 14.06 -22.59
N GLN A 248 -8.74 14.17 -22.50
CA GLN A 248 -9.64 13.03 -22.38
C GLN A 248 -10.54 12.96 -23.62
N SER A 249 -10.78 11.76 -24.15
CA SER A 249 -11.58 11.60 -25.38
C SER A 249 -13.09 11.63 -25.11
N GLN A 250 -13.51 11.23 -23.92
CA GLN A 250 -14.93 11.10 -23.53
C GLN A 250 -15.32 12.05 -22.39
N ARG A 251 -14.39 12.90 -21.92
CA ARG A 251 -14.60 13.92 -20.88
C ARG A 251 -13.87 15.21 -21.24
N HIS A 252 -14.12 16.29 -20.51
CA HIS A 252 -13.36 17.52 -20.68
C HIS A 252 -11.91 17.32 -20.25
N ASN A 253 -11.03 18.24 -20.68
CA ASN A 253 -9.62 18.16 -20.32
C ASN A 253 -9.47 18.38 -18.81
N TYR A 254 -8.68 17.52 -18.16
CA TYR A 254 -8.34 17.67 -16.75
C TYR A 254 -7.08 18.51 -16.60
N GLN A 255 -7.07 19.37 -15.59
CA GLN A 255 -5.95 20.24 -15.26
C GLN A 255 -5.73 20.23 -13.76
N GLN A 256 -4.47 20.29 -13.35
CA GLN A 256 -4.09 20.39 -11.95
C GLN A 256 -2.85 21.26 -11.79
N ALA A 257 -2.86 22.08 -10.76
CA ALA A 257 -1.72 22.83 -10.30
C ALA A 257 -1.67 22.80 -8.77
N THR A 258 -0.55 22.38 -8.22
CA THR A 258 -0.30 22.35 -6.78
C THR A 258 0.99 23.10 -6.50
N LEU A 259 0.97 23.92 -5.46
CA LEU A 259 2.12 24.63 -4.92
C LEU A 259 2.22 24.28 -3.43
N GLY A 260 3.41 23.84 -3.03
CA GLY A 260 3.76 23.57 -1.65
C GLY A 260 4.91 24.45 -1.20
N TRP A 261 4.92 24.78 0.10
CA TRP A 261 6.03 25.42 0.78
C TRP A 261 6.25 24.77 2.14
N ARG A 262 7.51 24.49 2.48
CA ARG A 262 7.89 23.93 3.78
C ARG A 262 9.04 24.72 4.40
N ASN A 263 8.98 24.88 5.72
CA ASN A 263 10.13 25.24 6.54
C ASN A 263 10.32 24.20 7.66
N ASN A 264 11.11 24.48 8.70
CA ASN A 264 11.37 23.51 9.77
C ASN A 264 10.16 23.25 10.69
N ASN A 265 9.13 24.09 10.64
CA ASN A 265 8.04 24.14 11.61
C ASN A 265 6.67 23.78 11.02
N VAL A 266 6.46 24.03 9.73
CA VAL A 266 5.18 23.83 9.06
C VAL A 266 5.40 23.54 7.58
N GLU A 267 4.50 22.73 7.02
CA GLU A 267 4.36 22.56 5.59
C GLU A 267 2.95 23.01 5.19
N LEU A 268 2.90 23.89 4.20
CA LEU A 268 1.69 24.44 3.62
C LEU A 268 1.60 23.98 2.17
N GLN A 269 0.42 23.54 1.75
CA GLN A 269 0.16 23.20 0.36
C GLN A 269 -1.18 23.77 -0.07
N GLY A 270 -1.30 24.06 -1.35
CA GLY A 270 -2.56 24.44 -1.94
C GLY A 270 -2.55 24.20 -3.43
N GLY A 271 -3.74 24.09 -4.00
CA GLY A 271 -3.85 23.83 -5.41
C GLY A 271 -5.26 23.88 -5.93
N VAL A 272 -5.34 23.68 -7.24
CA VAL A 272 -6.59 23.53 -7.97
C VAL A 272 -6.48 22.27 -8.82
N TYR A 273 -7.58 21.56 -8.95
CA TYR A 273 -7.70 20.44 -9.88
C TYR A 273 -9.12 20.32 -10.39
N GLY A 274 -9.30 19.74 -11.57
CA GLY A 274 -10.63 19.50 -12.12
C GLY A 274 -10.65 19.42 -13.64
N GLU A 275 -11.84 19.19 -14.16
CA GLU A 275 -12.14 19.31 -15.58
C GLU A 275 -12.26 20.80 -15.97
N SER A 276 -12.01 21.15 -17.23
CA SER A 276 -11.92 22.55 -17.71
C SER A 276 -13.12 23.44 -17.32
N ASP A 277 -14.27 22.86 -17.01
CA ASP A 277 -15.53 23.51 -16.62
C ASP A 277 -15.88 23.38 -15.13
N ALA A 278 -15.10 22.62 -14.35
CA ALA A 278 -15.38 22.32 -12.94
C ALA A 278 -14.10 22.15 -12.13
N PHE A 279 -13.52 23.27 -11.67
CA PHE A 279 -12.35 23.28 -10.80
C PHE A 279 -12.72 23.23 -9.32
N THR A 280 -11.98 22.41 -8.57
CA THR A 280 -11.99 22.39 -7.11
C THR A 280 -10.66 22.93 -6.59
N GLY A 281 -10.74 23.92 -5.71
CA GLY A 281 -9.59 24.43 -4.97
C GLY A 281 -9.46 23.76 -3.61
N TRP A 282 -8.23 23.57 -3.15
CA TRP A 282 -7.96 23.04 -1.82
C TRP A 282 -6.71 23.70 -1.21
N GLY A 283 -6.62 23.63 0.12
CA GLY A 283 -5.47 24.07 0.89
C GLY A 283 -5.29 23.18 2.10
N GLU A 284 -4.04 22.92 2.46
CA GLU A 284 -3.63 22.07 3.57
C GLU A 284 -2.50 22.74 4.36
N ALA A 285 -2.54 22.60 5.68
CA ALA A 285 -1.47 23.00 6.57
C ALA A 285 -1.20 21.86 7.53
N GLN A 286 0.06 21.38 7.55
CA GLN A 286 0.47 20.28 8.41
C GLN A 286 1.69 20.67 9.26
N GLY A 287 1.66 20.23 10.51
CA GLY A 287 2.71 20.49 11.49
C GLY A 287 2.43 19.73 12.79
N ALA A 288 3.35 19.83 13.72
CA ALA A 288 3.27 19.24 15.04
C ALA A 288 3.64 20.28 16.10
N VAL A 289 2.99 20.18 17.25
CA VAL A 289 3.34 20.93 18.46
C VAL A 289 3.72 19.93 19.54
N VAL A 290 4.90 20.09 20.11
CA VAL A 290 5.43 19.23 21.18
C VAL A 290 5.63 20.08 22.42
N LEU A 291 5.13 19.61 23.55
CA LEU A 291 5.38 20.18 24.87
C LEU A 291 6.32 19.24 25.62
N MET A 292 7.55 19.67 25.89
CA MET A 292 8.56 18.88 26.59
C MET A 292 9.43 19.78 27.46
N ASP A 293 9.75 19.34 28.69
CA ASP A 293 10.53 20.11 29.68
C ASP A 293 10.03 21.56 29.85
N ASN A 294 8.70 21.75 29.89
CA ASN A 294 8.03 23.05 29.97
C ASN A 294 8.28 23.99 28.77
N HIS A 295 8.80 23.48 27.65
CA HIS A 295 9.01 24.23 26.41
C HIS A 295 8.08 23.76 25.29
N PHE A 296 7.58 24.72 24.50
CA PHE A 296 6.82 24.45 23.29
C PHE A 296 7.74 24.43 22.08
N PHE A 297 7.68 23.34 21.33
CA PHE A 297 8.37 23.19 20.06
C PHE A 297 7.36 23.03 18.94
N THR A 298 7.61 23.69 17.81
CA THR A 298 6.88 23.47 16.57
C THR A 298 7.80 22.79 15.58
N ALA A 299 7.27 21.80 14.87
CA ALA A 299 8.00 21.06 13.87
C ALA A 299 7.06 20.67 12.73
N ASN A 300 7.64 20.23 11.62
CA ASN A 300 6.88 19.46 10.64
C ASN A 300 6.21 18.23 11.28
N LYS A 301 5.22 17.67 10.59
CA LYS A 301 4.44 16.51 11.06
C LYS A 301 5.35 15.37 11.56
N ILE A 302 5.18 14.98 12.82
CA ILE A 302 5.86 13.83 13.43
C ILE A 302 5.02 12.58 13.17
N ASN A 303 5.57 11.60 12.45
CA ASN A 303 4.84 10.38 12.10
C ASN A 303 5.12 9.21 13.06
N ASP A 304 6.36 9.08 13.55
CA ASP A 304 6.79 7.95 14.37
C ASP A 304 7.64 8.43 15.56
N ALA A 305 8.93 8.71 15.32
CA ALA A 305 9.84 9.26 16.33
C ALA A 305 10.34 10.68 15.96
N PHE A 306 10.82 11.38 16.98
CA PHE A 306 11.44 12.69 16.87
C PHE A 306 12.72 12.75 17.73
N ALA A 307 13.65 13.63 17.35
CA ALA A 307 14.81 13.96 18.16
C ALA A 307 14.83 15.45 18.47
N LEU A 308 15.18 15.82 19.70
CA LEU A 308 15.46 17.20 20.08
C LEU A 308 16.98 17.37 20.17
N ILE A 309 17.49 18.36 19.44
CA ILE A 309 18.88 18.79 19.53
C ILE A 309 18.92 20.05 20.37
N SER A 310 19.87 20.10 21.30
CA SER A 310 20.25 21.31 22.02
C SER A 310 21.70 21.63 21.68
N THR A 311 21.96 22.89 21.35
CA THR A 311 23.29 23.46 21.15
C THR A 311 23.65 24.39 22.31
N ASP A 312 23.13 24.12 23.51
CA ASP A 312 23.39 24.89 24.73
C ASP A 312 23.20 26.41 24.56
N GLY A 313 22.20 26.80 23.76
CA GLY A 313 21.84 28.21 23.52
C GLY A 313 22.41 28.84 22.25
N HIS A 314 23.16 28.10 21.42
CA HIS A 314 23.67 28.61 20.14
C HIS A 314 22.60 28.56 19.03
N ALA A 315 22.09 29.72 18.63
CA ALA A 315 21.13 29.85 17.53
C ALA A 315 21.76 29.65 16.13
N ASP A 316 20.92 29.32 15.15
CA ASP A 316 21.27 29.20 13.72
C ASP A 316 22.34 28.15 13.37
N VAL A 317 22.59 27.18 14.25
CA VAL A 317 23.52 26.08 13.99
C VAL A 317 22.89 25.14 12.96
N PRO A 318 23.50 24.93 11.78
CA PRO A 318 23.01 23.99 10.79
C PRO A 318 23.17 22.56 11.31
N VAL A 319 22.15 21.73 11.08
CA VAL A 319 22.15 20.33 11.51
C VAL A 319 21.94 19.44 10.31
N ASN A 320 22.73 18.37 10.25
CA ASN A 320 22.55 17.27 9.32
C ASN A 320 22.09 16.00 10.04
N TYR A 321 21.13 15.30 9.45
CA TYR A 321 20.73 13.96 9.85
C TYR A 321 21.00 13.01 8.69
N GLU A 322 21.77 11.93 8.90
CA GLU A 322 22.14 10.97 7.84
C GLU A 322 22.77 11.63 6.59
N ASN A 323 23.62 12.64 6.81
CA ASN A 323 24.26 13.47 5.76
C ASN A 323 23.30 14.27 4.87
N GLN A 324 22.06 14.50 5.34
CA GLN A 324 21.11 15.41 4.69
C GLN A 324 20.86 16.62 5.59
N PRO A 325 20.90 17.85 5.05
CA PRO A 325 20.55 19.04 5.80
C PRO A 325 19.07 18.99 6.18
N VAL A 326 18.80 19.09 7.49
CA VAL A 326 17.43 19.01 8.04
C VAL A 326 16.93 20.34 8.59
N GLY A 327 17.82 21.28 8.88
CA GLY A 327 17.43 22.60 9.35
C GLY A 327 18.51 23.31 10.18
N LYS A 328 18.07 24.30 10.95
CA LYS A 328 18.91 25.11 11.84
C LYS A 328 18.25 25.26 13.21
N THR A 329 19.04 25.35 14.27
CA THR A 329 18.54 25.62 15.62
C THR A 329 17.85 26.98 15.72
N ASN A 330 16.80 27.04 16.54
CA ASN A 330 16.06 28.26 16.81
C ASN A 330 16.86 29.23 17.70
N VAL A 331 16.27 30.38 18.01
CA VAL A 331 16.87 31.44 18.86
C VAL A 331 17.27 30.98 20.27
N GLN A 332 16.72 29.85 20.75
CA GLN A 332 17.02 29.25 22.04
C GLN A 332 18.05 28.11 21.94
N GLY A 333 18.60 27.85 20.75
CA GLY A 333 19.56 26.76 20.51
C GLY A 333 18.92 25.37 20.39
N TYR A 334 17.64 25.29 20.05
CA TYR A 334 16.94 24.01 19.88
C TYR A 334 16.52 23.74 18.45
N LEU A 335 16.62 22.48 18.01
CA LEU A 335 16.01 21.99 16.77
C LEU A 335 15.29 20.67 17.03
N LEU A 336 14.00 20.62 16.71
CA LEU A 336 13.22 19.38 16.73
C LEU A 336 13.17 18.79 15.33
N ILE A 337 13.66 17.56 15.18
CA ILE A 337 13.64 16.83 13.92
C ILE A 337 12.50 15.82 13.95
N ALA A 338 11.54 16.00 13.05
CA ALA A 338 10.45 15.07 12.82
C ALA A 338 10.86 14.02 11.76
N GLY A 339 10.78 12.72 12.06
CA GLY A 339 11.07 11.65 11.08
C GLY A 339 12.37 10.90 11.29
N VAL A 340 12.79 10.72 12.54
CA VAL A 340 13.92 9.83 12.89
C VAL A 340 13.42 8.39 12.84
N SER A 341 14.26 7.46 12.39
CA SER A 341 13.91 6.03 12.36
C SER A 341 13.90 5.47 13.79
N ALA A 342 12.76 4.95 14.23
CA ALA A 342 12.70 4.25 15.51
C ALA A 342 13.55 2.97 15.46
N TYR A 343 14.23 2.64 16.56
CA TYR A 343 15.02 1.41 16.76
C TYR A 343 16.28 1.25 15.90
N TYR A 344 16.71 2.28 15.17
CA TYR A 344 18.00 2.32 14.47
C TYR A 344 18.90 3.44 15.03
N PRO A 345 20.21 3.20 15.22
CA PRO A 345 21.14 4.27 15.56
C PRO A 345 21.25 5.25 14.39
N GLY A 346 20.76 6.49 14.57
CA GLY A 346 20.91 7.56 13.59
C GLY A 346 22.20 8.36 13.84
N ALA A 347 22.91 8.71 12.77
CA ALA A 347 24.09 9.57 12.84
C ALA A 347 23.67 11.05 12.71
N LEU A 348 23.79 11.79 13.81
CA LEU A 348 23.61 13.24 13.87
C LEU A 348 24.97 13.92 13.78
N GLN A 349 25.11 14.91 12.89
CA GLN A 349 26.31 15.73 12.73
C GLN A 349 25.92 17.21 12.80
N TYR A 350 26.71 18.01 13.52
CA TYR A 350 26.51 19.44 13.77
C TYR A 350 27.76 20.23 13.41
#